data_AF-A0A9D5U592-F1
#
_entry.id   AF-A0A9D5U592-F1
#
_cell.length_a   1.000
_cell.length_b   1.000
_cell.length_c   1.000
_cell.angle_alpha   90.00
_cell.angle_beta   90.00
_cell.angle_gamma   90.00
#
_symmetry.space_group_name_H-M   'P 1'
#
loop_
_entity.id
_entity.type
_entity.pdbx_description
1 polymer ?
#
loop_
_entity_poly.entity_id
_entity_poly.type
_entity_poly.pdbx_seq_one_letter_code
_entity_poly.pdbx_strand_id
1 'polypeptide(L)'
;MSDEPLIRVIALHALAYCERLFYLEEVAEIRLADPAVFAGRRLHEELRKDEEEGGEWSSLELSSERLGLVGKVDCLRRRDGVLVLYEHKRGRARREGTTAVAWSSDALQVRAYGLLLEEELSEHISEGRVRYHSDGVTVRVPLDERLRGEVQAAVARARQLRRSVERPPVADNDRLCLRCSLAPVCLPEEERVAVQPDWQAVRLFRPTENARPFTSPFPEAKSLAPARRSVFTTATAWSRAIPSLKSVASCFMATSK
;
A
#
# COMPACT_ATOMS: atom_id res chain seq x y z
N MET A 1 11.91 -17.67 -16.74
CA MET A 1 10.78 -17.16 -15.92
C MET A 1 11.39 -16.29 -14.85
N SER A 2 10.95 -15.04 -14.69
CA SER A 2 11.57 -14.16 -13.68
C SER A 2 11.26 -14.70 -12.29
N ASP A 3 12.28 -14.91 -11.48
CA ASP A 3 12.23 -15.34 -10.07
C ASP A 3 11.65 -14.24 -9.14
N GLU A 4 10.75 -13.41 -9.67
CA GLU A 4 10.16 -12.30 -8.92
C GLU A 4 8.91 -12.81 -8.18
N PRO A 5 8.80 -12.61 -6.86
CA PRO A 5 7.68 -13.10 -6.09
C PRO A 5 6.36 -12.49 -6.56
N LEU A 6 5.28 -13.26 -6.45
CA LEU A 6 3.93 -12.82 -6.82
C LEU A 6 3.53 -11.53 -6.06
N ILE A 7 2.71 -10.72 -6.71
CA ILE A 7 2.14 -9.51 -6.10
C ILE A 7 0.90 -9.91 -5.32
N ARG A 8 0.82 -9.48 -4.06
CA ARG A 8 -0.37 -9.73 -3.25
C ARG A 8 -1.53 -8.90 -3.77
N VAL A 9 -2.75 -9.43 -3.83
CA VAL A 9 -3.93 -8.66 -4.26
C VAL A 9 -4.15 -7.42 -3.37
N ILE A 10 -3.92 -7.54 -2.06
CA ILE A 10 -3.97 -6.41 -1.13
C ILE A 10 -2.92 -5.33 -1.45
N ALA A 11 -1.79 -5.69 -2.05
CA ALA A 11 -0.79 -4.73 -2.48
C ALA A 11 -1.30 -3.89 -3.68
N LEU A 12 -2.11 -4.48 -4.58
CA LEU A 12 -2.75 -3.70 -5.64
C LEU A 12 -3.76 -2.69 -5.09
N HIS A 13 -4.46 -3.03 -4.00
CA HIS A 13 -5.30 -2.07 -3.28
C HIS A 13 -4.46 -0.89 -2.78
N ALA A 14 -3.35 -1.17 -2.08
CA ALA A 14 -2.43 -0.15 -1.59
C ALA A 14 -1.87 0.71 -2.73
N LEU A 15 -1.50 0.11 -3.87
CA LEU A 15 -1.01 0.80 -5.06
C LEU A 15 -2.04 1.80 -5.61
N ALA A 16 -3.28 1.35 -5.81
CA ALA A 16 -4.35 2.20 -6.32
C ALA A 16 -4.82 3.25 -5.31
N TYR A 17 -4.62 3.01 -4.01
CA TYR A 17 -4.83 4.00 -2.96
C TYR A 17 -3.75 5.08 -2.98
N CYS A 18 -2.48 4.67 -2.96
CA CYS A 18 -1.31 5.55 -3.00
C CYS A 18 -0.05 4.73 -3.35
N GLU A 19 0.65 5.09 -4.43
CA GLU A 19 1.89 4.38 -4.81
C GLU A 19 2.97 4.43 -3.71
N ARG A 20 3.02 5.52 -2.95
CA ARG A 20 3.94 5.63 -1.81
C ARG A 20 3.53 4.68 -0.68
N LEU A 21 2.23 4.43 -0.46
CA LEU A 21 1.77 3.42 0.50
C LEU A 21 2.23 2.03 0.07
N PHE A 22 2.00 1.67 -1.21
CA PHE A 22 2.51 0.41 -1.77
C PHE A 22 4.01 0.26 -1.53
N TYR A 23 4.81 1.29 -1.85
CA TYR A 23 6.25 1.23 -1.67
C TYR A 23 6.64 1.00 -0.20
N LEU A 24 6.01 1.71 0.73
CA LEU A 24 6.30 1.57 2.16
C LEU A 24 5.95 0.17 2.68
N GLU A 25 4.84 -0.43 2.23
CA GLU A 25 4.39 -1.75 2.69
C GLU A 25 5.11 -2.92 2.03
N GLU A 26 5.37 -2.83 0.72
CA GLU A 26 5.85 -3.95 -0.10
C GLU A 26 7.35 -3.92 -0.38
N VAL A 27 7.97 -2.73 -0.34
CA VAL A 27 9.39 -2.57 -0.65
C VAL A 27 10.18 -2.27 0.63
N ALA A 28 9.68 -1.35 1.45
CA ALA A 28 10.29 -1.03 2.75
C ALA A 28 9.81 -1.93 3.90
N GLU A 29 8.81 -2.77 3.65
CA GLU A 29 8.20 -3.72 4.62
C GLU A 29 7.69 -3.07 5.92
N ILE A 30 7.35 -1.79 5.88
CA ILE A 30 6.86 -1.03 7.02
C ILE A 30 5.38 -1.30 7.20
N ARG A 31 5.00 -1.73 8.41
CA ARG A 31 3.60 -1.93 8.80
C ARG A 31 3.35 -1.30 10.15
N LEU A 32 2.29 -0.50 10.24
CA LEU A 32 1.82 0.08 11.49
C LEU A 32 0.37 -0.33 11.70
N ALA A 33 0.09 -0.98 12.82
CA ALA A 33 -1.27 -1.27 13.21
C ALA A 33 -1.87 -0.03 13.90
N ASP A 34 -2.97 0.47 13.36
CA ASP A 34 -3.77 1.53 13.97
C ASP A 34 -5.16 0.98 14.39
N PRO A 35 -5.98 1.74 15.13
CA PRO A 35 -7.32 1.30 15.51
C PRO A 35 -8.21 0.90 14.32
N ALA A 36 -8.00 1.48 13.13
CA ALA A 36 -8.77 1.14 11.93
C ALA A 36 -8.38 -0.23 11.38
N VAL A 37 -7.09 -0.58 11.38
CA VAL A 37 -6.56 -1.91 11.02
C VAL A 37 -7.10 -2.97 11.98
N PHE A 38 -7.07 -2.72 13.29
CA PHE A 38 -7.63 -3.64 14.28
C PHE A 38 -9.14 -3.84 14.08
N ALA A 39 -9.89 -2.75 13.90
CA ALA A 39 -11.32 -2.83 13.65
C ALA A 39 -11.65 -3.57 12.35
N GLY A 40 -10.83 -3.42 11.31
CA GLY A 40 -10.95 -4.19 10.07
C GLY A 40 -10.75 -5.69 10.31
N ARG A 41 -9.65 -6.09 10.97
CA ARG A 41 -9.39 -7.51 11.27
C ARG A 41 -10.51 -8.15 12.08
N ARG A 42 -11.00 -7.46 13.11
CA ARG A 42 -12.11 -7.94 13.94
C ARG A 42 -13.39 -8.17 13.12
N LEU A 43 -13.71 -7.28 12.19
CA LEU A 43 -14.84 -7.44 11.27
C LEU A 43 -14.71 -8.73 10.44
N HIS A 44 -13.54 -9.00 9.85
CA HIS A 44 -13.35 -10.22 9.05
C HIS A 44 -13.41 -11.49 9.92
N GLU A 45 -12.91 -11.43 11.16
CA GLU A 45 -13.00 -12.54 12.12
C GLU A 45 -14.44 -12.84 12.53
N GLU A 46 -15.26 -11.82 12.77
CA GLU A 46 -16.69 -11.93 13.11
C GLU A 46 -17.49 -12.50 11.94
N LEU A 47 -17.32 -11.95 10.73
CA LEU A 47 -18.01 -12.44 9.53
C LEU A 47 -17.71 -13.90 9.23
N ARG A 48 -16.45 -14.32 9.41
CA ARG A 48 -16.06 -15.71 9.24
C ARG A 48 -16.80 -16.63 10.22
N LYS A 49 -16.93 -16.23 11.50
CA LYS A 49 -17.64 -17.03 12.52
C LYS A 49 -19.13 -17.16 12.20
N ASP A 50 -19.78 -16.04 11.89
CA ASP A 50 -21.22 -16.01 11.59
C ASP A 50 -21.57 -16.92 10.41
N GLU A 51 -20.67 -17.09 9.43
CA GLU A 51 -20.93 -17.90 8.25
C GLU A 51 -20.39 -19.34 8.30
N GLU A 52 -19.38 -19.63 9.13
CA GLU A 52 -19.04 -21.01 9.50
C GLU A 52 -20.24 -21.71 10.14
N GLU A 53 -21.09 -20.97 10.85
CA GLU A 53 -22.35 -21.45 11.42
C GLU A 53 -23.51 -21.53 10.38
N GLY A 54 -23.38 -20.84 9.23
CA GLY A 54 -24.43 -20.62 8.22
C GLY A 54 -24.22 -21.30 6.85
N GLY A 55 -23.04 -21.86 6.56
CA GLY A 55 -22.82 -22.85 5.49
C GLY A 55 -22.47 -22.36 4.07
N GLU A 56 -22.35 -21.05 3.81
CA GLU A 56 -22.06 -20.51 2.47
C GLU A 56 -20.66 -19.86 2.33
N TRP A 57 -19.78 -19.98 3.32
CA TRP A 57 -18.45 -19.35 3.29
C TRP A 57 -17.37 -20.32 2.79
N SER A 58 -16.78 -20.02 1.63
CA SER A 58 -15.51 -20.61 1.24
C SER A 58 -14.47 -19.50 1.13
N SER A 59 -13.44 -19.56 1.98
CA SER A 59 -12.24 -18.77 1.78
C SER A 59 -11.29 -19.54 0.89
N LEU A 60 -10.81 -18.93 -0.18
CA LEU A 60 -9.94 -19.58 -1.15
C LEU A 60 -8.62 -18.83 -1.25
N GLU A 61 -7.52 -19.53 -0.99
CA GLU A 61 -6.19 -19.02 -1.28
C GLU A 61 -5.88 -19.32 -2.74
N LEU A 62 -5.60 -18.25 -3.49
CA LEU A 62 -5.43 -18.29 -4.93
C LEU A 62 -4.07 -17.72 -5.31
N SER A 63 -3.45 -18.34 -6.29
CA SER A 63 -2.20 -17.85 -6.88
C SER A 63 -2.16 -18.15 -8.36
N SER A 64 -1.62 -17.22 -9.14
CA SER A 64 -1.42 -17.38 -10.57
C SER A 64 -0.08 -16.79 -10.98
N GLU A 65 0.82 -17.64 -11.47
CA GLU A 65 2.09 -17.20 -12.04
C GLU A 65 1.87 -16.36 -13.31
N ARG A 66 0.87 -16.74 -14.11
CA ARG A 66 0.51 -16.07 -15.37
C ARG A 66 0.04 -14.64 -15.12
N LEU A 67 -0.82 -14.45 -14.10
CA LEU A 67 -1.27 -13.12 -13.68
C LEU A 67 -0.23 -12.39 -12.81
N GLY A 68 0.70 -13.12 -12.21
CA GLY A 68 1.67 -12.58 -11.26
C GLY A 68 1.05 -12.21 -9.91
N LEU A 69 -0.04 -12.87 -9.52
CA LEU A 69 -0.88 -12.51 -8.37
C LEU A 69 -1.01 -13.64 -7.36
N VAL A 70 -1.15 -13.27 -6.09
CA VAL A 70 -1.51 -14.17 -4.99
C VAL A 70 -2.45 -13.46 -4.02
N GLY A 71 -3.41 -14.16 -3.45
CA GLY A 71 -4.28 -13.57 -2.45
C GLY A 71 -5.28 -14.56 -1.88
N LYS A 72 -5.87 -14.17 -0.75
CA LYS A 72 -6.97 -14.89 -0.14
C LYS A 72 -8.27 -14.16 -0.44
N VAL A 73 -9.20 -14.88 -1.05
CA VAL A 73 -10.59 -14.44 -1.17
C VAL A 73 -11.30 -14.83 0.10
N ASP A 74 -11.88 -13.84 0.79
CA ASP A 74 -12.55 -14.09 2.06
C ASP A 74 -13.95 -14.67 1.85
N CYS A 75 -14.79 -14.07 1.00
CA CYS A 75 -16.20 -14.47 0.85
C CYS A 75 -16.58 -14.77 -0.61
N LEU A 76 -17.02 -16.00 -0.86
CA LEU A 76 -17.61 -16.45 -2.12
C LEU A 76 -18.98 -17.06 -1.85
N ARG A 77 -20.00 -16.62 -2.60
CA ARG A 77 -21.35 -17.19 -2.47
C ARG A 77 -21.92 -17.53 -3.84
N ARG A 78 -22.69 -18.61 -3.93
CA ARG A 78 -23.50 -18.89 -5.12
C ARG A 78 -24.90 -18.32 -4.91
N ARG A 79 -25.37 -17.49 -5.85
CA ARG A 79 -26.75 -17.02 -5.90
C ARG A 79 -27.37 -17.43 -7.22
N ASP A 80 -28.47 -18.16 -7.16
CA ASP A 80 -29.17 -18.68 -8.33
C ASP A 80 -28.23 -19.44 -9.30
N GLY A 81 -27.27 -20.19 -8.72
CA GLY A 81 -26.24 -20.93 -9.44
C GLY A 81 -25.00 -20.11 -9.84
N VAL A 82 -25.06 -18.78 -9.78
CA VAL A 82 -23.97 -17.88 -10.19
C VAL A 82 -23.05 -17.57 -9.01
N LEU A 83 -21.74 -17.73 -9.21
CA LEU A 83 -20.75 -17.35 -8.20
C LEU A 83 -20.61 -15.82 -8.11
N VAL A 84 -20.66 -15.30 -6.89
CA VAL A 84 -20.52 -13.88 -6.58
C VAL A 84 -19.47 -13.71 -5.51
N LEU A 85 -18.43 -12.94 -5.83
CA LEU A 85 -17.38 -12.51 -4.92
C LEU A 85 -17.86 -11.37 -4.03
N TYR A 86 -17.65 -11.49 -2.71
CA TYR A 86 -17.92 -10.41 -1.76
C TYR A 86 -16.63 -9.95 -1.07
N GLU A 87 -16.37 -8.65 -1.15
CA GLU A 87 -15.32 -7.98 -0.39
C GLU A 87 -15.98 -7.13 0.70
N HIS A 88 -15.62 -7.35 1.96
CA HIS A 88 -16.18 -6.61 3.08
C HIS A 88 -15.26 -5.48 3.52
N LYS A 89 -15.78 -4.25 3.55
CA LYS A 89 -15.04 -3.06 3.97
C LYS A 89 -15.73 -2.41 5.16
N ARG A 90 -14.96 -2.10 6.20
CA ARG A 90 -15.46 -1.36 7.37
C ARG A 90 -15.99 0.02 7.00
N GLY A 91 -15.32 0.70 6.06
CA GLY A 91 -15.57 2.10 5.70
C GLY A 91 -16.92 2.36 5.03
N ARG A 92 -17.07 3.57 4.47
CA ARG A 92 -18.24 3.98 3.68
C ARG A 92 -17.92 3.89 2.20
N ALA A 93 -18.95 3.65 1.40
CA ALA A 93 -18.85 3.77 -0.05
C ALA A 93 -18.53 5.22 -0.44
N ARG A 94 -17.89 5.40 -1.60
CA ARG A 94 -17.77 6.72 -2.24
C ARG A 94 -19.15 7.12 -2.75
N ARG A 95 -19.43 8.43 -2.75
CA ARG A 95 -20.70 8.99 -3.23
C ARG A 95 -20.47 9.82 -4.48
N GLU A 96 -21.26 9.55 -5.51
CA GLU A 96 -21.37 10.35 -6.73
C GLU A 96 -22.82 10.83 -6.84
N GLY A 97 -23.06 12.04 -6.34
CA GLY A 97 -24.42 12.51 -6.06
C GLY A 97 -25.10 11.63 -5.01
N THR A 98 -26.24 11.05 -5.37
CA THR A 98 -27.00 10.12 -4.53
C THR A 98 -26.55 8.67 -4.66
N THR A 99 -25.72 8.36 -5.67
CA THR A 99 -25.30 6.99 -6.00
C THR A 99 -24.07 6.58 -5.19
N ALA A 100 -24.11 5.38 -4.62
CA ALA A 100 -22.97 4.77 -3.97
C ALA A 100 -22.10 4.04 -5.01
N VAL A 101 -20.81 4.34 -5.03
CA VAL A 101 -19.82 3.74 -5.92
C VAL A 101 -18.65 3.20 -5.10
N ALA A 102 -17.96 2.19 -5.62
CA ALA A 102 -16.80 1.63 -4.97
C ALA A 102 -15.62 2.60 -5.09
N TRP A 103 -14.73 2.60 -4.09
CA TRP A 103 -13.43 3.25 -4.27
C TRP A 103 -12.65 2.53 -5.37
N SER A 104 -11.83 3.27 -6.13
CA SER A 104 -11.03 2.70 -7.21
C SER A 104 -10.10 1.58 -6.73
N SER A 105 -9.52 1.73 -5.53
CA SER A 105 -8.69 0.70 -4.89
C SER A 105 -9.48 -0.56 -4.54
N ASP A 106 -10.70 -0.40 -4.00
CA ASP A 106 -11.59 -1.52 -3.64
C ASP A 106 -12.07 -2.25 -4.91
N ALA A 107 -12.40 -1.49 -5.97
CA ALA A 107 -12.78 -2.05 -7.26
C ALA A 107 -11.64 -2.82 -7.92
N LEU A 108 -10.41 -2.29 -7.90
CA LEU A 108 -9.23 -2.98 -8.44
C LEU A 108 -8.94 -4.28 -7.67
N GLN A 109 -9.08 -4.27 -6.35
CA GLN A 109 -8.89 -5.46 -5.52
C GLN A 109 -9.89 -6.56 -5.89
N VAL A 110 -11.18 -6.21 -6.00
CA VAL A 110 -12.23 -7.15 -6.42
C VAL A 110 -11.99 -7.68 -7.83
N ARG A 111 -11.56 -6.82 -8.77
CA ARG A 111 -11.21 -7.23 -10.13
C ARG A 111 -10.05 -8.22 -10.17
N ALA A 112 -9.02 -8.00 -9.36
CA ALA A 112 -7.88 -8.89 -9.25
C ALA A 112 -8.27 -10.27 -8.69
N TYR A 113 -9.12 -10.32 -7.66
CA TYR A 113 -9.68 -11.57 -7.17
C TYR A 113 -10.58 -12.26 -8.20
N GLY A 114 -11.39 -11.50 -8.94
CA GLY A 114 -12.19 -12.01 -10.04
C GLY A 114 -11.35 -12.79 -11.05
N LEU A 115 -10.23 -12.21 -11.52
CA LEU A 115 -9.33 -12.92 -12.44
C LEU A 115 -8.72 -14.19 -11.87
N LEU A 116 -8.32 -14.16 -10.59
CA LEU A 116 -7.76 -15.33 -9.93
C LEU A 116 -8.79 -16.46 -9.85
N LEU A 117 -10.04 -16.12 -9.53
CA LEU A 117 -11.12 -17.09 -9.44
C LEU A 117 -11.53 -17.65 -10.81
N GLU A 118 -11.59 -16.80 -11.85
CA GLU A 118 -11.87 -17.27 -13.21
C GLU A 118 -10.79 -18.25 -13.72
N GLU A 119 -9.51 -18.01 -13.38
CA GLU A 119 -8.42 -18.92 -13.71
C GLU A 119 -8.52 -20.24 -12.94
N GLU A 120 -8.76 -20.18 -11.63
CA GLU A 120 -8.83 -21.37 -10.77
C GLU A 120 -10.03 -22.25 -11.10
N LEU A 121 -11.21 -21.64 -11.27
CA LEU A 121 -12.47 -22.37 -11.44
C LEU A 121 -12.80 -22.67 -12.90
N SER A 122 -12.11 -22.04 -13.86
CA SER A 122 -12.46 -22.09 -15.29
C SER A 122 -13.93 -21.71 -15.56
N GLU A 123 -14.50 -20.86 -14.69
CA GLU A 123 -15.88 -20.35 -14.75
C GLU A 123 -15.83 -18.83 -14.91
N HIS A 124 -16.71 -18.26 -15.75
CA HIS A 124 -16.78 -16.80 -15.90
C HIS A 124 -17.49 -16.17 -14.70
N ILE A 125 -16.89 -15.13 -14.11
CA ILE A 125 -17.47 -14.40 -12.98
C ILE A 125 -17.84 -13.01 -13.46
N SER A 126 -19.14 -12.75 -13.54
CA SER A 126 -19.68 -11.53 -14.15
C SER A 126 -19.61 -10.30 -13.22
N GLU A 127 -19.67 -10.50 -11.91
CA GLU A 127 -19.63 -9.40 -10.93
C GLU A 127 -18.98 -9.80 -9.61
N GLY A 128 -18.30 -8.83 -9.01
CA GLY A 128 -17.98 -8.83 -7.58
C GLY A 128 -18.80 -7.77 -6.85
N ARG A 129 -18.83 -7.84 -5.53
CA ARG A 129 -19.58 -6.92 -4.67
C ARG A 129 -18.72 -6.44 -3.53
N VAL A 130 -18.75 -5.13 -3.25
CA VAL A 130 -18.12 -4.54 -2.07
C VAL A 130 -19.20 -4.17 -1.06
N ARG A 131 -19.17 -4.79 0.12
CA ARG A 131 -20.07 -4.47 1.24
C ARG A 131 -19.39 -3.47 2.18
N TYR A 132 -19.91 -2.24 2.22
CA TYR A 132 -19.48 -1.18 3.13
C TYR A 132 -20.35 -1.23 4.40
N HIS A 133 -19.73 -1.54 5.53
CA HIS A 133 -20.44 -1.76 6.79
C HIS A 133 -20.77 -0.46 7.54
N SER A 134 -20.00 0.61 7.36
CA SER A 134 -20.28 1.89 8.03
C SER A 134 -21.59 2.54 7.58
N ASP A 135 -22.03 2.29 6.34
CA ASP A 135 -23.29 2.80 5.79
C ASP A 135 -24.24 1.70 5.31
N GLY A 136 -23.88 0.43 5.51
CA GLY A 136 -24.73 -0.71 5.17
C GLY A 136 -25.04 -0.84 3.68
N VAL A 137 -24.15 -0.35 2.82
CA VAL A 137 -24.34 -0.35 1.36
C VAL A 137 -23.53 -1.46 0.70
N THR A 138 -24.11 -2.12 -0.30
CA THR A 138 -23.39 -3.04 -1.19
C THR A 138 -23.29 -2.43 -2.58
N VAL A 139 -22.08 -2.30 -3.09
CA VAL A 139 -21.82 -1.79 -4.45
C VAL A 139 -21.38 -2.94 -5.34
N ARG A 140 -21.94 -3.01 -6.56
CA ARG A 140 -21.51 -3.98 -7.58
C ARG A 140 -20.29 -3.47 -8.32
N VAL A 141 -19.34 -4.35 -8.57
CA VAL A 141 -18.15 -4.11 -9.37
C VAL A 141 -18.23 -5.04 -10.58
N PRO A 142 -18.47 -4.51 -11.80
CA PRO A 142 -18.53 -5.34 -12.99
C PRO A 142 -17.16 -5.96 -13.25
N LEU A 143 -17.20 -7.24 -13.62
CA LEU A 143 -16.04 -7.99 -14.06
C LEU A 143 -16.18 -8.23 -15.57
N ASP A 144 -15.89 -7.16 -16.34
CA ASP A 144 -15.88 -7.17 -17.80
C ASP A 144 -14.46 -7.31 -18.40
N GLU A 145 -14.36 -7.44 -19.72
CA GLU A 145 -13.07 -7.66 -20.39
C GLU A 145 -12.04 -6.52 -20.14
N ARG A 146 -12.48 -5.29 -19.81
CA ARG A 146 -11.56 -4.19 -19.51
C ARG A 146 -10.80 -4.42 -18.21
N LEU A 147 -11.37 -5.17 -17.28
CA LEU A 147 -10.76 -5.42 -15.98
C LEU A 147 -9.37 -6.05 -16.12
N ARG A 148 -9.18 -6.92 -17.15
CA ARG A 148 -7.92 -7.63 -17.37
C ARG A 148 -6.78 -6.65 -17.64
N GLY A 149 -7.02 -5.66 -18.50
CA GLY A 149 -6.05 -4.62 -18.82
C GLY A 149 -5.70 -3.76 -17.59
N GLU A 150 -6.70 -3.41 -16.78
CA GLU A 150 -6.49 -2.62 -15.56
C GLU A 150 -5.64 -3.36 -14.52
N VAL A 151 -5.96 -4.63 -14.26
CA VAL A 151 -5.20 -5.46 -13.32
C VAL A 151 -3.78 -5.71 -13.83
N GLN A 152 -3.61 -6.02 -15.12
CA GLN A 152 -2.28 -6.21 -15.71
C GLN A 152 -1.42 -4.95 -15.65
N ALA A 153 -2.00 -3.78 -15.91
CA ALA A 153 -1.31 -2.50 -15.77
C ALA A 153 -0.90 -2.24 -14.32
N ALA A 154 -1.78 -2.53 -13.37
CA ALA A 154 -1.47 -2.40 -11.94
C ALA A 154 -0.34 -3.35 -11.50
N VAL A 155 -0.36 -4.62 -11.94
CA VAL A 155 0.72 -5.59 -11.68
C VAL A 155 2.05 -5.12 -12.28
N ALA A 156 2.02 -4.61 -13.52
CA ALA A 156 3.22 -4.08 -14.17
C ALA A 156 3.80 -2.89 -13.40
N ARG A 157 2.95 -1.96 -12.95
CA ARG A 157 3.35 -0.82 -12.13
C ARG A 157 3.88 -1.24 -10.76
N ALA A 158 3.23 -2.21 -10.11
CA ALA A 158 3.68 -2.78 -8.83
C ALA A 158 5.09 -3.38 -8.94
N ARG A 159 5.35 -4.16 -10.00
CA ARG A 159 6.68 -4.71 -10.29
C ARG A 159 7.71 -3.63 -10.56
N GLN A 160 7.35 -2.59 -11.32
CA GLN A 160 8.24 -1.45 -11.54
C GLN A 160 8.65 -0.77 -10.22
N LEU A 161 7.69 -0.51 -9.34
CA LEU A 161 7.95 0.09 -8.03
C LEU A 161 8.77 -0.82 -7.13
N ARG A 162 8.52 -2.14 -7.15
CA ARG A 162 9.28 -3.13 -6.35
C ARG A 162 10.77 -3.19 -6.73
N ARG A 163 11.10 -2.88 -7.97
CA ARG A 163 12.49 -2.81 -8.47
C ARG A 163 13.14 -1.43 -8.29
N SER A 164 12.36 -0.42 -7.90
CA SER A 164 12.85 0.93 -7.69
C SER A 164 13.53 1.05 -6.32
N VAL A 165 14.64 1.78 -6.27
CA VAL A 165 15.25 2.25 -5.01
C VAL A 165 14.70 3.63 -4.59
N GLU A 166 14.02 4.31 -5.52
CA GLU A 166 13.42 5.61 -5.28
C GLU A 166 11.98 5.43 -4.79
N ARG A 167 11.71 6.03 -3.62
CA ARG A 167 10.39 6.09 -3.03
C ARG A 167 9.49 7.05 -3.84
N PRO A 168 8.28 6.64 -4.25
CA PRO A 168 7.34 7.53 -4.93
C PRO A 168 7.03 8.80 -4.14
N PRO A 169 6.70 9.93 -4.80
CA PRO A 169 6.29 11.15 -4.12
C PRO A 169 5.01 10.93 -3.30
N VAL A 170 4.76 11.80 -2.33
CA VAL A 170 3.48 11.81 -1.61
C VAL A 170 2.37 12.08 -2.62
N ALA A 171 1.31 11.27 -2.58
CA ALA A 171 0.16 11.41 -3.50
C ALA A 171 -0.40 12.83 -3.44
N ASP A 172 -0.79 13.41 -4.58
CA ASP A 172 -1.25 14.81 -4.64
C ASP A 172 -2.47 15.07 -3.75
N ASN A 173 -3.44 14.15 -3.75
CA ASN A 173 -4.64 14.21 -2.93
C ASN A 173 -4.32 13.96 -1.44
N ASP A 174 -4.19 15.05 -0.68
CA ASP A 174 -3.88 15.05 0.76
C ASP A 174 -4.94 14.36 1.64
N ARG A 175 -6.20 14.25 1.15
CA ARG A 175 -7.28 13.57 1.88
C ARG A 175 -7.02 12.08 2.08
N LEU A 176 -6.20 11.47 1.23
CA LEU A 176 -5.74 10.08 1.42
C LEU A 176 -4.86 9.97 2.67
N CYS A 177 -4.07 10.99 2.98
CA CYS A 177 -3.17 10.97 4.12
C CYS A 177 -3.92 11.04 5.47
N LEU A 178 -5.14 11.60 5.51
CA LEU A 178 -5.93 11.77 6.74
C LEU A 178 -6.27 10.47 7.46
N ARG A 179 -6.37 9.36 6.74
CA ARG A 179 -6.74 8.05 7.29
C ARG A 179 -5.74 6.96 6.92
N CYS A 180 -4.56 7.36 6.42
CA CYS A 180 -3.50 6.43 6.09
C CYS A 180 -2.80 6.00 7.38
N SER A 181 -2.77 4.70 7.66
CA SER A 181 -2.10 4.12 8.83
C SER A 181 -0.61 4.43 8.85
N LEU A 182 0.03 4.61 7.68
CA LEU A 182 1.44 4.96 7.56
C LEU A 182 1.71 6.46 7.46
N ALA A 183 0.71 7.34 7.61
CA ALA A 183 0.94 8.79 7.67
C ALA A 183 2.02 9.20 8.71
N PRO A 184 2.08 8.60 9.93
CA PRO A 184 3.12 8.94 10.91
C PRO A 184 4.55 8.57 10.48
N VAL A 185 4.71 7.63 9.55
CA VAL A 185 6.02 7.23 9.02
C VAL A 185 6.32 7.94 7.70
N CYS A 186 5.28 8.16 6.89
CA CYS A 186 5.36 8.83 5.61
C CYS A 186 5.67 10.32 5.74
N LEU A 187 5.26 10.96 6.85
CA LEU A 187 5.43 12.39 7.14
C LEU A 187 5.02 13.28 5.95
N PRO A 188 3.77 13.13 5.46
CA PRO A 188 3.37 13.78 4.21
C PRO A 188 3.29 15.31 4.33
N GLU A 189 3.15 15.87 5.53
CA GLU A 189 3.17 17.33 5.73
C GLU A 189 4.58 17.87 5.51
N GLU A 190 5.57 17.25 6.13
CA GLU A 190 6.99 17.59 6.07
C GLU A 190 7.54 17.41 4.66
N GLU A 191 7.20 16.30 4.01
CA GLU A 191 7.61 16.01 2.63
C GLU A 191 7.04 17.04 1.65
N ARG A 192 5.79 17.49 1.83
CA ARG A 192 5.19 18.52 0.98
C ARG A 192 5.82 19.88 1.22
N VAL A 193 6.05 20.27 2.47
CA VAL A 193 6.71 21.54 2.82
C VAL A 193 8.15 21.58 2.28
N ALA A 194 8.87 20.44 2.33
CA ALA A 194 10.22 20.35 1.77
C ALA A 194 10.28 20.59 0.26
N VAL A 195 9.22 20.20 -0.48
CA VAL A 195 9.11 20.42 -1.94
C VAL A 195 8.49 21.80 -2.26
N GLN A 196 7.51 22.23 -1.48
CA GLN A 196 6.76 23.48 -1.64
C GLN A 196 6.60 24.18 -0.27
N PRO A 197 7.50 25.11 0.09
CA PRO A 197 7.49 25.76 1.40
C PRO A 197 6.18 26.49 1.75
N ASP A 198 5.48 27.00 0.73
CA ASP A 198 4.21 27.72 0.90
C ASP A 198 2.99 26.79 1.00
N TRP A 199 3.19 25.47 1.03
CA TRP A 199 2.10 24.51 1.12
C TRP A 199 1.34 24.62 2.45
N GLN A 200 0.09 25.09 2.39
CA GLN A 200 -0.81 25.14 3.53
C GLN A 200 -1.48 23.77 3.73
N ALA A 201 -0.86 22.92 4.56
CA ALA A 201 -1.34 21.56 4.80
C ALA A 201 -2.60 21.50 5.67
N VAL A 202 -3.44 20.50 5.38
CA VAL A 202 -4.35 19.94 6.40
C VAL A 202 -3.49 19.28 7.47
N ARG A 203 -3.55 19.81 8.70
CA ARG A 203 -2.77 19.30 9.84
C ARG A 203 -3.24 17.90 10.21
N LEU A 204 -2.41 16.89 9.95
CA LEU A 204 -2.71 15.49 10.28
C LEU A 204 -2.51 15.23 11.76
N PHE A 205 -1.41 15.76 12.29
CA PHE A 205 -1.08 15.67 13.71
C PHE A 205 -1.47 17.00 14.36
N ARG A 206 -2.75 17.15 14.69
CA ARG A 206 -3.16 18.30 15.50
C ARG A 206 -2.49 18.15 16.86
N PRO A 207 -1.74 19.16 17.34
CA PRO A 207 -1.39 19.23 18.74
C PRO A 207 -2.71 19.06 19.53
N THR A 208 -2.74 18.20 20.55
CA THR A 208 -3.87 18.20 21.50
C THR A 208 -4.09 19.63 21.99
N GLU A 209 -5.27 20.00 22.49
CA GLU A 209 -5.59 21.39 22.87
C GLU A 209 -4.56 22.06 23.82
N ASN A 210 -3.68 21.26 24.44
CA ASN A 210 -2.57 21.70 25.30
C ASN A 210 -1.15 21.57 24.71
N ALA A 211 -0.99 21.16 23.45
CA ALA A 211 0.32 21.00 22.86
C ALA A 211 0.81 22.36 22.33
N ARG A 212 1.86 22.85 22.99
CA ARG A 212 2.54 24.11 22.63
C ARG A 212 2.93 24.05 21.15
N PRO A 213 2.80 25.16 20.40
CA PRO A 213 3.24 25.19 19.01
C PRO A 213 4.70 24.73 18.93
N PHE A 214 4.98 23.79 18.02
CA PHE A 214 6.34 23.34 17.75
C PHE A 214 7.10 24.51 17.12
N THR A 215 7.89 25.21 17.93
CA THR A 215 8.89 26.15 17.43
C THR A 215 10.02 25.33 16.85
N SER A 216 10.17 25.35 15.52
CA SER A 216 11.32 24.73 14.85
C SER A 216 12.62 25.15 15.55
N PRO A 217 13.45 24.21 16.04
CA PRO A 217 14.76 24.54 16.59
C PRO A 217 15.75 24.94 15.47
N PHE A 218 15.37 24.74 14.20
CA PHE A 218 16.15 25.22 13.08
C PHE A 218 15.86 26.71 12.88
N PRO A 219 16.87 27.60 13.01
CA PRO A 219 16.71 29.00 12.65
C PRO A 219 16.26 29.06 11.19
N GLU A 220 15.39 30.04 10.87
CA GLU A 220 14.96 30.33 9.50
C GLU A 220 16.14 30.15 8.55
N ALA A 221 15.97 29.29 7.55
CA ALA A 221 16.96 29.09 6.52
C ALA A 221 17.14 30.43 5.79
N LYS A 222 18.08 31.26 6.27
CA LYS A 222 18.60 32.38 5.51
C LYS A 222 19.01 31.80 4.17
N SER A 223 18.39 32.30 3.10
CA SER A 223 18.63 31.84 1.74
C SER A 223 20.14 31.68 1.52
N LEU A 224 20.61 30.45 1.47
CA LEU A 224 21.98 30.18 1.03
C LEU A 224 21.98 30.54 -0.45
N ALA A 225 22.64 31.66 -0.76
CA ALA A 225 22.90 32.06 -2.14
C ALA A 225 23.48 30.86 -2.91
N PRO A 226 23.11 30.65 -4.17
CA PRO A 226 23.52 29.47 -4.92
C PRO A 226 25.05 29.40 -4.94
N ALA A 227 25.59 28.35 -4.32
CA ALA A 227 27.01 28.07 -4.38
C ALA A 227 27.40 27.94 -5.86
N ARG A 228 28.24 28.86 -6.35
CA ARG A 228 28.82 28.79 -7.69
C ARG A 228 29.47 27.42 -7.82
N ARG A 229 29.00 26.60 -8.78
CA ARG A 229 29.67 25.36 -9.18
C ARG A 229 31.07 25.72 -9.68
N SER A 230 32.09 25.63 -8.82
CA SER A 230 33.46 25.54 -9.28
C SER A 230 33.67 24.13 -9.78
N VAL A 231 33.67 23.97 -11.10
CA VAL A 231 34.12 22.75 -11.76
C VAL A 231 35.61 22.59 -11.44
N PHE A 232 35.95 21.71 -10.50
CA PHE A 232 37.33 21.29 -10.30
C PHE A 232 37.67 20.22 -11.33
N THR A 233 38.19 20.67 -12.48
CA THR A 233 39.06 19.86 -13.32
C THR A 233 40.45 19.84 -12.70
N THR A 234 40.88 18.70 -12.18
CA THR A 234 42.22 18.13 -12.45
C THR A 234 42.34 16.77 -11.78
N ALA A 235 42.53 15.75 -12.61
CA ALA A 235 43.24 14.55 -12.22
C ALA A 235 44.60 14.94 -11.61
N THR A 236 45.00 14.30 -10.52
CA THR A 236 46.31 13.68 -10.23
C THR A 236 46.46 13.49 -8.71
N ALA A 237 47.05 12.37 -8.30
CA ALA A 237 47.58 12.06 -6.97
C ALA A 237 46.61 11.53 -5.90
N TRP A 238 46.16 10.28 -6.08
CA TRP A 238 45.96 9.36 -4.95
C TRP A 238 47.20 8.48 -4.81
N SER A 239 48.12 8.87 -3.94
CA SER A 239 49.07 7.93 -3.34
C SER A 239 49.52 8.45 -1.99
N ARG A 240 49.58 7.52 -1.03
CA ARG A 240 50.05 7.66 0.37
C ARG A 240 48.96 7.98 1.41
N ALA A 241 48.30 6.94 1.90
CA ALA A 241 48.29 6.58 3.32
C ALA A 241 47.43 5.31 3.54
N ILE A 242 48.03 4.13 3.39
CA ILE A 242 47.48 2.88 3.93
C ILE A 242 48.58 2.26 4.81
N PRO A 243 48.44 2.23 6.15
CA PRO A 243 49.27 1.38 6.99
C PRO A 243 48.84 -0.09 6.81
N SER A 244 49.83 -0.97 6.75
CA SER A 244 49.72 -2.39 6.40
C SER A 244 48.79 -3.21 7.31
N LEU A 245 47.92 -4.00 6.69
CA LEU A 245 47.15 -5.12 7.26
C LEU A 245 48.07 -6.26 7.74
N LYS A 246 48.53 -6.19 9.01
CA LYS A 246 48.98 -7.35 9.78
C LYS A 246 48.76 -7.10 11.27
N SER A 247 47.52 -7.29 11.75
CA SER A 247 47.19 -7.73 13.12
C SER A 247 45.68 -7.54 13.39
N VAL A 248 44.82 -8.43 12.86
CA VAL A 248 43.50 -8.71 13.45
C VAL A 248 43.18 -10.18 13.18
N ALA A 249 43.93 -11.06 13.83
CA ALA A 249 43.62 -12.48 13.92
C ALA A 249 43.85 -12.92 15.37
N SER A 250 42.98 -12.44 16.27
CA SER A 250 42.75 -13.00 17.62
C SER A 250 41.61 -12.24 18.29
N CYS A 251 40.37 -12.56 17.94
CA CYS A 251 39.20 -12.28 18.77
C CYS A 251 38.02 -13.13 18.31
N PHE A 252 38.23 -14.44 18.31
CA PHE A 252 37.16 -15.44 18.31
C PHE A 252 37.67 -16.57 19.18
N MET A 253 37.25 -16.58 20.45
CA MET A 253 37.18 -17.70 21.39
C MET A 253 37.27 -17.15 22.83
N ALA A 254 36.12 -16.86 23.44
CA ALA A 254 35.85 -17.07 24.87
C ALA A 254 34.50 -16.45 25.20
N THR A 255 33.47 -17.29 25.36
CA THR A 255 32.76 -17.53 26.64
C THR A 255 31.51 -18.35 26.37
N SER A 256 31.67 -19.67 26.44
CA SER A 256 30.62 -20.58 26.89
C SER A 256 31.04 -21.07 28.27
N LYS A 257 30.28 -20.70 29.29
CA LYS A 257 30.02 -21.46 30.51
C LYS A 257 28.75 -20.90 31.15
#